data_AF-A0A920RG60-F1
#
_entry.id   AF-A0A920RG60-F1
#
_cell.length_a   1.000
_cell.length_b   1.000
_cell.length_c   1.000
_cell.angle_alpha   90.00
_cell.angle_beta   90.00
_cell.angle_gamma   90.00
#
_symmetry.space_group_name_H-M   'P 1'
#
loop_
_entity.id
_entity.type
_entity.pdbx_description
1 polymer ?
#
loop_
_entity_poly.entity_id
_entity_poly.type
_entity_poly.pdbx_seq_one_letter_code
_entity_poly.pdbx_strand_id
1 'polypeptide(L)'
;MSHACQLVKPGGRHFVATINRTPLAWLIAIVGAEHILRWMPKGTHHYGKLVKPDELEHTLYRHHSSVIARTGVQMNPLTRNLRLVGSESINYMLMAQHNP
;
A
#
# COMPACT_ATOMS: atom_id res chain seq x y z
N MET A 1 4.08 9.12 7.90
CA MET A 1 5.34 8.70 7.25
C MET A 1 6.54 9.54 7.71
N SER A 2 6.44 10.87 7.76
CA SER A 2 7.51 11.78 8.24
C SER A 2 8.26 11.31 9.51
N HIS A 3 7.52 11.05 10.60
CA HIS A 3 8.11 10.56 11.85
C HIS A 3 8.81 9.21 11.69
N ALA A 4 8.24 8.29 10.90
CA ALA A 4 8.85 6.98 10.68
C ALA A 4 10.18 7.10 9.92
N CYS A 5 10.29 8.04 8.96
CA CYS A 5 11.54 8.32 8.26
C CYS A 5 12.67 8.81 9.18
N GLN A 6 12.34 9.55 10.24
CA GLN A 6 13.32 10.04 11.22
C GLN A 6 13.90 8.92 12.11
N LEU A 7 13.23 7.77 12.17
CA LEU A 7 13.63 6.64 13.01
C LEU A 7 14.51 5.62 12.28
N VAL A 8 14.64 5.76 10.95
CA VAL A 8 15.45 4.85 10.14
C VAL A 8 16.86 5.40 10.01
N LYS A 9 17.86 4.55 10.27
CA LYS A 9 19.27 4.91 10.13
C LYS A 9 19.62 5.20 8.66
N PRO A 10 20.66 6.02 8.38
CA PRO A 10 21.28 6.10 7.06
C PRO A 10 21.55 4.72 6.45
N GLY A 11 21.13 4.53 5.20
CA GLY A 11 21.19 3.24 4.50
C GLY A 11 20.12 2.20 4.90
N GLY A 12 19.30 2.48 5.92
CA GLY A 12 18.20 1.63 6.37
C GLY A 12 17.03 1.57 5.38
N ARG A 13 16.06 0.68 5.63
CA ARG A 13 14.96 0.42 4.69
C ARG A 13 13.58 0.57 5.34
N HIS A 14 12.66 1.12 4.57
CA HIS A 14 11.23 1.13 4.83
C HIS A 14 10.55 0.03 4.01
N PHE A 15 9.60 -0.67 4.63
CA PHE A 15 8.65 -1.54 3.96
C PHE A 15 7.25 -1.01 4.24
N VAL A 16 6.48 -0.75 3.18
CA VAL A 16 5.11 -0.23 3.30
C VAL A 16 4.19 -1.11 2.47
N ALA A 17 3.07 -1.52 3.05
CA ALA A 17 2.00 -2.25 2.36
C ALA A 17 0.68 -1.52 2.60
N THR A 18 -0.05 -1.17 1.54
CA THR A 18 -1.32 -0.45 1.66
C THR A 18 -2.21 -0.62 0.43
N ILE A 19 -3.50 -0.30 0.58
CA ILE A 19 -4.48 -0.27 -0.50
C ILE A 19 -4.30 1.02 -1.31
N ASN A 20 -4.36 0.90 -2.64
CA ASN A 20 -4.23 2.04 -3.54
C ASN A 20 -5.51 2.88 -3.54
N ARG A 21 -5.39 4.19 -3.73
CA ARG A 21 -6.54 5.08 -3.94
C ARG A 21 -6.91 5.13 -5.42
N THR A 22 -7.59 4.08 -5.87
CA THR A 22 -8.16 3.97 -7.22
C THR A 22 -9.65 3.58 -7.15
N PRO A 23 -10.45 3.87 -8.21
CA PRO A 23 -11.82 3.40 -8.28
C PRO A 23 -11.94 1.87 -8.20
N LEU A 24 -10.97 1.13 -8.77
CA LEU A 24 -10.95 -0.32 -8.70
C LEU A 24 -10.68 -0.83 -7.28
N ALA A 25 -9.75 -0.21 -6.56
CA ALA A 25 -9.48 -0.53 -5.16
C ALA A 25 -10.69 -0.24 -4.27
N TRP A 26 -11.39 0.87 -4.50
CA TRP A 26 -12.64 1.19 -3.81
C TRP A 26 -13.68 0.10 -4.01
N LEU A 27 -13.90 -0.30 -5.27
CA LEU A 27 -14.88 -1.32 -5.61
C LEU A 27 -14.55 -2.67 -4.97
N ILE A 28 -13.30 -3.12 -5.04
CA ILE A 28 -12.93 -4.45 -4.52
C ILE A 28 -12.77 -4.45 -3.00
N ALA A 29 -12.01 -3.49 -2.44
CA ALA A 29 -11.64 -3.50 -1.03
C ALA A 29 -12.75 -2.96 -0.11
N ILE A 30 -13.59 -2.04 -0.57
CA ILE A 30 -14.65 -1.46 0.27
C ILE A 30 -16.00 -2.11 -0.06
N VAL A 31 -16.43 -2.06 -1.32
CA VAL A 31 -17.73 -2.63 -1.70
C VAL A 31 -17.66 -4.16 -1.67
N GLY A 32 -16.68 -4.75 -2.35
CA GLY A 32 -16.48 -6.20 -2.39
C GLY A 32 -16.27 -6.80 -1.01
N ALA A 33 -15.23 -6.38 -0.30
CA ALA A 33 -14.84 -7.02 0.96
C ALA A 33 -15.79 -6.70 2.13
N GLU A 34 -16.29 -5.48 2.27
CA GLU A 34 -17.11 -5.11 3.45
C GLU A 34 -18.61 -5.31 3.24
N HIS A 35 -19.12 -5.06 2.03
CA HIS A 35 -20.57 -5.06 1.79
C HIS A 35 -21.07 -6.37 1.19
N ILE A 36 -20.31 -6.95 0.26
CA ILE A 36 -20.72 -8.18 -0.45
C ILE A 36 -20.22 -9.43 0.28
N LEU A 37 -18.90 -9.57 0.41
CA LEU A 37 -18.25 -10.77 0.95
C LEU A 37 -18.25 -10.80 2.48
N ARG A 38 -18.45 -9.65 3.13
CA ARG A 38 -18.44 -9.47 4.59
C ARG A 38 -17.18 -10.03 5.27
N TRP A 39 -16.03 -9.89 4.60
CA TRP A 39 -14.72 -10.27 5.13
C TRP A 39 -14.24 -9.33 6.23
N MET A 40 -14.66 -8.06 6.19
CA MET A 40 -14.37 -7.07 7.21
C MET A 40 -15.66 -6.35 7.66
N PRO A 41 -15.69 -5.82 8.90
CA PRO A 41 -16.73 -4.91 9.33
C PRO A 41 -16.87 -3.70 8.41
N LYS A 42 -18.08 -3.18 8.26
CA LYS A 42 -18.34 -1.97 7.48
C LYS A 42 -17.60 -0.77 8.08
N GLY A 43 -17.01 0.04 7.21
CA GLY A 43 -16.23 1.21 7.60
C GLY A 43 -14.79 0.89 7.99
N THR A 44 -14.31 -0.33 7.74
CA THR A 44 -12.90 -0.66 8.00
C THR A 44 -11.98 0.15 7.08
N HIS A 45 -12.35 0.29 5.82
CA HIS A 45 -11.62 1.07 4.84
C HIS A 45 -12.36 2.36 4.53
N HIS A 46 -11.65 3.48 4.64
CA HIS A 46 -12.13 4.78 4.23
C HIS A 46 -11.36 5.25 3.01
N TYR A 47 -12.04 5.42 1.88
CA TYR A 47 -11.39 5.79 0.61
C TYR A 47 -10.53 7.06 0.71
N GLY A 48 -10.98 8.06 1.46
CA GLY A 48 -10.23 9.31 1.67
C GLY A 48 -8.92 9.15 2.44
N LYS A 49 -8.76 8.05 3.20
CA LYS A 49 -7.52 7.72 3.93
C LYS A 49 -6.57 6.85 3.12
N LEU A 50 -6.99 6.34 1.96
CA LEU A 50 -6.12 5.60 1.06
C LEU A 50 -5.14 6.55 0.38
N VAL A 51 -3.95 6.05 0.06
CA VAL A 51 -2.83 6.85 -0.46
C VAL A 51 -2.35 6.23 -1.76
N LYS A 52 -2.19 7.06 -2.80
CA LYS A 52 -1.62 6.59 -4.08
C LYS A 52 -0.12 6.32 -3.90
N PRO A 53 0.45 5.35 -4.64
CA PRO A 53 1.88 5.09 -4.61
C PRO A 53 2.74 6.35 -4.76
N ASP A 54 2.40 7.20 -5.74
CA ASP A 54 3.18 8.40 -6.05
C ASP A 54 3.12 9.46 -4.94
N GLU A 55 2.00 9.53 -4.20
CA GLU A 55 1.84 10.41 -3.03
C GLU A 55 2.74 9.94 -1.87
N LEU A 56 2.84 8.63 -1.68
CA LEU A 56 3.72 8.04 -0.67
C LEU A 56 5.19 8.19 -1.08
N GLU A 57 5.51 7.94 -2.34
CA GLU A 57 6.86 8.11 -2.91
C GLU A 57 7.34 9.55 -2.80
N HIS A 58 6.51 10.53 -3.16
CA HIS A 58 6.83 11.94 -2.95
C HIS A 58 7.05 12.29 -1.47
N THR A 59 6.32 11.65 -0.55
CA THR A 59 6.53 11.85 0.88
C THR A 59 7.85 11.24 1.35
N LEU A 60 8.19 10.04 0.90
CA LEU A 60 9.47 9.39 1.18
C LEU A 60 10.65 10.21 0.65
N TYR A 61 10.55 10.69 -0.58
CA TYR A 61 11.56 11.51 -1.22
C TYR A 61 11.88 12.78 -0.42
N ARG A 62 10.83 13.50 0.03
CA ARG A 62 10.99 14.69 0.90
C ARG A 62 11.68 14.39 2.22
N HIS A 63 11.74 13.13 2.65
CA HIS A 63 12.41 12.68 3.87
C HIS A 63 13.66 11.83 3.58
N HIS A 64 14.37 12.14 2.49
CA HIS A 64 15.66 11.54 2.13
C HIS A 64 15.58 10.01 1.95
N SER A 65 14.44 9.50 1.49
CA SER A 65 14.27 8.08 1.18
C SER A 65 13.86 7.89 -0.27
N SER A 66 14.52 6.95 -0.96
CA SER A 66 14.27 6.64 -2.37
C SER A 66 13.57 5.28 -2.49
N VAL A 67 12.49 5.19 -3.28
CA VAL A 67 11.83 3.92 -3.55
C VAL A 67 12.72 3.07 -4.46
N ILE A 68 12.98 1.82 -4.06
CA ILE A 68 13.87 0.89 -4.78
C ILE A 68 13.14 -0.35 -5.31
N ALA A 69 11.94 -0.63 -4.83
CA ALA A 69 11.08 -1.69 -5.37
C ALA A 69 9.61 -1.40 -5.09
N ARG A 70 8.74 -1.81 -6.02
CA ARG A 70 7.28 -1.78 -5.89
C ARG A 70 6.67 -3.06 -6.46
N THR A 71 5.55 -3.49 -5.89
CA THR A 71 4.77 -4.63 -6.38
C THR A 71 3.35 -4.53 -5.87
N GLY A 72 2.38 -5.07 -6.62
CA GLY A 72 1.05 -5.32 -6.09
C GLY A 72 0.93 -6.70 -5.45
N VAL A 73 -0.12 -6.91 -4.67
CA VAL A 73 -0.46 -8.23 -4.13
C VAL A 73 -1.85 -8.63 -4.59
N GLN A 74 -1.96 -9.83 -5.15
CA GLN A 74 -3.24 -10.42 -5.49
C GLN A 74 -3.52 -11.61 -4.60
N MET A 75 -4.74 -11.68 -4.09
CA MET A 75 -5.25 -12.82 -3.33
C MET A 75 -6.19 -13.65 -4.20
N ASN A 76 -6.03 -14.96 -4.20
CA ASN A 76 -7.06 -15.87 -4.71
C ASN A 76 -8.21 -15.95 -3.68
N PRO A 77 -9.44 -15.57 -4.02
CA PRO A 77 -10.55 -15.54 -3.06
C PRO A 77 -10.97 -16.93 -2.56
N LEU A 78 -10.73 -17.98 -3.35
CA LEU A 78 -11.11 -19.36 -3.00
C LEU A 78 -10.04 -20.04 -2.14
N THR A 79 -8.78 -19.97 -2.57
CA THR A 79 -7.67 -20.64 -1.87
C THR A 79 -6.99 -19.77 -0.81
N ARG A 80 -7.27 -18.46 -0.80
CA ARG A 80 -6.62 -17.44 0.04
C ARG A 80 -5.10 -17.31 -0.16
N ASN A 81 -4.56 -17.87 -1.24
CA ASN A 81 -3.16 -17.73 -1.57
C ASN A 81 -2.86 -16.30 -2.04
N LEU A 82 -1.76 -15.74 -1.53
CA LEU A 82 -1.24 -14.44 -1.92
C LEU A 82 -0.11 -14.61 -2.94
N ARG A 83 -0.09 -13.76 -3.96
CA ARG A 83 1.01 -13.67 -4.90
C ARG A 83 1.37 -12.22 -5.18
N LEU A 84 2.66 -11.98 -5.39
CA LEU A 84 3.16 -10.71 -5.92
C LEU A 84 2.79 -10.59 -7.40
N VAL A 85 2.40 -9.39 -7.81
CA VAL A 85 2.04 -9.07 -9.20
C VAL A 85 2.62 -7.72 -9.60
N GLY A 86 2.75 -7.47 -10.90
CA GLY A 86 3.19 -6.17 -11.41
C GLY A 86 2.12 -5.07 -11.34
N SER A 87 0.85 -5.43 -11.12
CA SER A 87 -0.26 -4.47 -11.09
C SER A 87 -0.51 -3.93 -9.69
N GLU A 88 -0.47 -2.61 -9.55
CA GLU A 88 -0.76 -1.90 -8.29
C GLU A 88 -2.19 -1.35 -8.21
N SER A 89 -3.09 -1.80 -9.10
CA SER A 89 -4.40 -1.17 -9.29
C SER A 89 -5.32 -1.29 -8.08
N ILE A 90 -5.09 -2.24 -7.17
CA ILE A 90 -5.88 -2.47 -5.95
C ILE A 90 -5.08 -2.14 -4.70
N ASN A 91 -3.87 -2.67 -4.59
CA ASN A 91 -2.96 -2.46 -3.46
C ASN A 91 -1.53 -2.53 -3.95
N TYR A 92 -0.61 -2.10 -3.09
CA TYR A 92 0.81 -2.12 -3.39
C TYR A 92 1.62 -2.31 -2.11
N MET A 93 2.80 -2.89 -2.31
CA MET A 93 3.91 -2.92 -1.39
C MET A 93 5.07 -2.18 -2.02
N LEU A 94 5.80 -1.40 -1.22
CA LEU A 94 7.04 -0.77 -1.66
C LEU A 94 8.14 -0.94 -0.62
N MET A 95 9.36 -0.95 -1.13
CA MET A 95 10.59 -0.87 -0.36
C MET A 95 11.27 0.44 -0.71
N ALA A 96 11.63 1.23 0.30
CA ALA A 96 12.42 2.44 0.12
C ALA A 96 13.67 2.40 0.99
N GLN A 97 14.75 3.01 0.53
CA GLN A 97 16.01 3.10 1.25
C GLN A 97 16.22 4.54 1.72
N HIS A 98 16.56 4.71 2.99
CA HIS A 98 17.03 5.99 3.51
C HIS A 98 18.42 6.27 2.94
N ASN A 99 18.55 7.37 2.22
CA ASN A 99 19.80 7.75 1.58
C ASN A 99 20.86 8.05 2.67
N PRO A 100 22.13 7.72 2.42
CA PRO A 100 23.22 7.96 3.37
C PRO A 100 23.45 9.45 3.64
#